data_AF-A0A9Q0XK56-F1
#
_entry.id   AF-A0A9Q0XK56-F1
#
_cell.length_a   1.000
_cell.length_b   1.000
_cell.length_c   1.000
_cell.angle_alpha   90.00
_cell.angle_beta   90.00
_cell.angle_gamma   90.00
#
_symmetry.space_group_name_H-M   'P 1'
#
loop_
_entity.id
_entity.type
_entity.pdbx_description
1 polymer ?
#
loop_
_entity_poly.entity_id
_entity_poly.type
_entity_poly.pdbx_seq_one_letter_code
_entity_poly.pdbx_strand_id
1 'polypeptide(L)'
;LLMFGEDTDEDTSELIASANAAAQAVFWAIAEWRVTSPRQKLWWCYPGRSRWFHDSVLQFWDDRQWIENFRMTRQTLFEVADSLQPYLMRRDTVMCSAIPVEERVAIGVYFLASRSCYRMIANVFQKGTSTIASVVIEVCLAIEHTLLRKEVRVVDFNKVIQASTMTHMCSGHRFYIKKWRLDL
;
A
#
# COMPACT_ATOMS: atom_id res chain seq x y z
N LEU A 1 -36.27 64.65 -33.47
CA LEU A 1 -35.13 64.51 -32.55
C LEU A 1 -35.58 63.68 -31.36
N LEU A 2 -35.40 62.36 -31.44
CA LEU A 2 -35.55 61.47 -30.27
C LEU A 2 -34.16 61.30 -29.67
N MET A 3 -33.92 61.95 -28.54
CA MET A 3 -32.78 61.69 -27.67
C MET A 3 -33.13 60.44 -26.87
N PHE A 4 -32.71 59.26 -27.32
CA PHE A 4 -32.63 58.08 -26.45
C PHE A 4 -31.32 58.19 -25.67
N GLY A 5 -31.41 58.43 -24.37
CA GLY A 5 -30.27 58.40 -23.46
C GLY A 5 -29.83 56.96 -23.19
N GLU A 6 -28.54 56.69 -23.42
CA GLU A 6 -27.80 55.51 -22.99
C GLU A 6 -27.52 55.63 -21.48
N ASP A 7 -28.42 55.14 -20.62
CA ASP A 7 -28.22 55.14 -19.15
C ASP A 7 -28.26 53.72 -18.55
N THR A 8 -27.97 52.66 -19.32
CA THR A 8 -28.05 51.26 -18.83
C THR A 8 -26.70 50.59 -18.55
N ASP A 9 -25.60 51.23 -18.89
CA ASP A 9 -24.27 50.60 -18.84
C ASP A 9 -23.53 50.89 -17.52
N GLU A 10 -23.84 52.02 -16.87
CA GLU A 10 -23.20 52.41 -15.61
C GLU A 10 -23.77 51.61 -14.43
N ASP A 11 -25.10 51.48 -14.34
CA ASP A 11 -25.80 50.68 -13.32
C ASP A 11 -25.43 49.18 -13.37
N THR A 12 -25.28 48.62 -14.58
CA THR A 12 -24.89 47.21 -14.75
C THR A 12 -23.43 47.00 -14.38
N SER A 13 -22.55 47.97 -14.65
CA SER A 13 -21.14 47.92 -14.25
C SER A 13 -20.95 47.96 -12.73
N GLU A 14 -21.74 48.79 -12.02
CA GLU A 14 -21.70 48.89 -10.58
C GLU A 14 -22.24 47.62 -9.90
N LEU A 15 -23.31 47.03 -10.45
CA LEU A 15 -23.84 45.75 -9.99
C LEU A 15 -22.83 44.60 -10.17
N ILE A 16 -22.13 44.55 -11.31
CA ILE A 16 -21.08 43.56 -11.58
C ILE A 16 -19.87 43.81 -10.65
N ALA A 17 -19.50 45.06 -10.40
CA ALA A 17 -18.41 45.43 -9.50
C ALA A 17 -18.72 45.00 -8.05
N SER A 18 -19.94 45.24 -7.58
CA SER A 18 -20.41 44.80 -6.26
C SER A 18 -20.43 43.27 -6.13
N ALA A 19 -20.92 42.56 -7.16
CA ALA A 19 -20.91 41.10 -7.19
C ALA A 19 -19.49 40.52 -7.19
N ASN A 20 -18.56 41.12 -7.94
CA ASN A 20 -17.15 40.70 -7.96
C ASN A 20 -16.45 41.00 -6.63
N ALA A 21 -16.74 42.13 -5.99
CA ALA A 21 -16.22 42.46 -4.66
C ALA A 21 -16.69 41.45 -3.60
N ALA A 22 -17.98 41.08 -3.63
CA ALA A 22 -18.53 40.04 -2.76
C ALA A 22 -17.89 38.67 -3.04
N ALA A 23 -17.71 38.29 -4.30
CA ALA A 23 -17.05 37.05 -4.69
C ALA A 23 -15.58 37.00 -4.25
N GLN A 24 -14.85 38.12 -4.39
CA GLN A 24 -13.48 38.25 -3.92
C GLN A 24 -13.39 38.19 -2.39
N ALA A 25 -14.31 38.83 -1.66
CA ALA A 25 -14.35 38.75 -0.20
C ALA A 25 -14.60 37.31 0.30
N VAL A 26 -15.53 36.59 -0.33
CA VAL A 26 -15.77 35.17 -0.03
C VAL A 26 -14.55 34.31 -0.38
N PHE A 27 -13.92 34.55 -1.53
CA PHE A 27 -12.72 33.84 -1.95
C PHE A 27 -11.57 34.07 -0.97
N TRP A 28 -11.31 35.32 -0.58
CA TRP A 28 -10.26 35.67 0.39
C TRP A 28 -10.55 35.09 1.77
N ALA A 29 -11.79 35.11 2.24
CA ALA A 29 -12.18 34.46 3.49
C ALA A 29 -11.94 32.95 3.46
N ILE A 30 -12.25 32.27 2.35
CA ILE A 30 -11.97 30.83 2.17
C ILE A 30 -10.47 30.57 2.07
N ALA A 31 -9.72 31.42 1.37
CA ALA A 31 -8.28 31.30 1.21
C ALA A 31 -7.55 31.51 2.55
N GLU A 32 -7.93 32.54 3.29
CA GLU A 32 -7.44 32.82 4.64
C GLU A 32 -7.81 31.70 5.60
N TRP A 33 -9.05 31.19 5.57
CA TRP A 33 -9.45 30.05 6.39
C TRP A 33 -8.64 28.78 6.06
N ARG A 34 -8.30 28.53 4.78
CA ARG A 34 -7.42 27.42 4.37
C ARG A 34 -5.98 27.57 4.83
N VAL A 35 -5.47 28.80 4.93
CA VAL A 35 -4.09 29.09 5.37
C VAL A 35 -3.98 29.08 6.90
N THR A 36 -4.99 29.62 7.59
CA THR A 36 -5.01 29.80 9.05
C THR A 36 -5.56 28.59 9.79
N SER A 37 -6.43 27.77 9.18
CA SER A 37 -6.85 26.51 9.77
C SER A 37 -5.69 25.53 9.70
N PRO A 38 -5.09 25.13 10.85
CA PRO A 38 -4.24 23.98 10.84
C PRO A 38 -5.10 22.85 10.28
N ARG A 39 -4.65 22.14 9.25
CA ARG A 39 -5.21 20.82 8.94
C ARG A 39 -4.94 19.98 10.17
N GLN A 40 -5.82 20.05 11.15
CA GLN A 40 -5.82 19.13 12.27
C GLN A 40 -6.07 17.78 11.62
N LYS A 41 -4.99 17.02 11.42
CA LYS A 41 -5.12 15.58 11.31
C LYS A 41 -5.76 15.21 12.64
N LEU A 42 -7.08 15.07 12.67
CA LEU A 42 -7.84 14.75 13.88
C LEU A 42 -7.26 13.51 14.57
N TRP A 43 -6.54 12.68 13.79
CA TRP A 43 -5.88 11.48 14.24
C TRP A 43 -4.51 11.34 13.55
N TRP A 44 -3.42 11.40 14.31
CA TRP A 44 -2.09 10.96 13.83
C TRP A 44 -2.08 9.45 13.54
N CYS A 45 -2.88 8.72 14.33
CA CYS A 45 -3.23 7.33 14.15
C CYS A 45 -4.74 7.19 14.23
N TYR A 46 -5.39 6.75 13.15
CA TYR A 46 -6.82 6.49 13.17
C TYR A 46 -7.11 5.41 14.24
N PRO A 47 -7.98 5.67 15.23
CA PRO A 47 -8.37 4.68 16.22
C PRO A 47 -9.05 3.51 15.47
N GLY A 48 -8.52 2.30 15.64
CA GLY A 48 -8.91 1.14 14.83
C GLY A 48 -7.98 0.85 13.64
N ARG A 49 -6.76 1.39 13.62
CA ARG A 49 -5.68 0.93 12.72
C ARG A 49 -5.54 -0.58 12.90
N SER A 50 -6.10 -1.32 11.95
CA SER A 50 -6.55 -2.68 12.22
C SER A 50 -5.39 -3.59 12.62
N ARG A 51 -5.57 -4.33 13.71
CA ARG A 51 -4.81 -5.54 14.03
C ARG A 51 -5.34 -6.72 13.20
N TRP A 52 -5.93 -6.47 12.02
CA TRP A 52 -6.57 -7.47 11.15
C TRP A 52 -5.77 -8.76 11.01
N PHE A 53 -4.45 -8.66 10.86
CA PHE A 53 -3.62 -9.86 10.81
C PHE A 53 -3.74 -10.69 12.09
N HIS A 54 -3.61 -10.08 13.27
CA HIS A 54 -3.73 -10.76 14.55
C HIS A 54 -5.18 -11.15 14.91
N ASP A 55 -6.12 -10.23 14.73
CA ASP A 55 -7.50 -10.37 15.20
C ASP A 55 -8.39 -11.11 14.21
N SER A 56 -7.95 -11.26 12.95
CA SER A 56 -8.72 -11.96 11.92
C SER A 56 -7.95 -13.10 11.28
N VAL A 57 -6.77 -12.85 10.72
CA VAL A 57 -6.03 -13.89 9.98
C VAL A 57 -5.52 -14.99 10.91
N LEU A 58 -4.90 -14.62 12.02
CA LEU A 58 -4.38 -15.62 12.96
C LEU A 58 -5.51 -16.42 13.64
N GLN A 59 -6.65 -15.79 13.93
CA GLN A 59 -7.75 -16.42 14.67
C GLN A 59 -8.74 -17.21 13.80
N PHE A 60 -9.12 -16.70 12.61
CA PHE A 60 -10.23 -17.25 11.85
C PHE A 60 -9.85 -17.97 10.55
N TRP A 61 -8.61 -17.85 10.05
CA TRP A 61 -8.25 -18.52 8.81
C TRP A 61 -7.93 -20.00 9.02
N ASP A 62 -8.60 -20.87 8.28
CA ASP A 62 -8.23 -22.29 8.23
C ASP A 62 -6.90 -22.50 7.50
N ASP A 63 -6.25 -23.63 7.72
CA ASP A 63 -4.96 -23.97 7.07
C ASP A 63 -5.06 -23.95 5.54
N ARG A 64 -6.21 -24.34 4.98
CA ARG A 64 -6.44 -24.28 3.54
C ARG A 64 -6.42 -22.84 3.02
N GLN A 65 -7.12 -21.93 3.69
CA GLN A 65 -7.13 -20.51 3.34
C GLN A 65 -5.74 -19.90 3.51
N TRP A 66 -5.04 -20.29 4.57
CA TRP A 66 -3.67 -19.85 4.82
C TRP A 66 -2.73 -20.24 3.66
N ILE A 67 -2.72 -21.52 3.28
CA ILE A 67 -1.86 -22.02 2.20
C ILE A 67 -2.26 -21.39 0.85
N GLU A 68 -3.54 -21.15 0.60
CA GLU A 68 -3.99 -20.51 -0.63
C GLU A 68 -3.46 -19.08 -0.77
N ASN A 69 -3.43 -18.32 0.32
CA ASN A 69 -2.98 -16.92 0.33
C ASN A 69 -1.46 -16.77 0.45
N PHE A 70 -0.81 -17.52 1.36
CA PHE A 70 0.62 -17.38 1.65
C PHE A 70 1.51 -18.40 0.91
N ARG A 71 0.94 -19.45 0.32
CA ARG A 71 1.66 -20.54 -0.38
C ARG A 71 2.64 -21.33 0.49
N MET A 72 2.54 -21.21 1.80
CA MET A 72 3.34 -21.92 2.80
C MET A 72 2.51 -22.17 4.07
N THR A 73 2.98 -23.03 4.98
CA THR A 73 2.27 -23.32 6.22
C THR A 73 2.44 -22.17 7.23
N ARG A 74 1.57 -22.12 8.25
CA ARG A 74 1.70 -21.16 9.36
C ARG A 74 3.08 -21.26 10.00
N GLN A 75 3.47 -22.48 10.37
CA GLN A 75 4.76 -22.77 10.98
C GLN A 75 5.93 -22.19 10.18
N THR A 76 6.01 -22.48 8.87
CA THR A 76 7.11 -21.97 8.03
C THR A 76 7.15 -20.44 7.95
N LEU A 77 5.98 -19.77 8.00
CA LEU A 77 5.96 -18.31 7.97
C LEU A 77 6.53 -17.72 9.26
N PHE A 78 6.22 -18.32 10.42
CA PHE A 78 6.78 -17.89 11.70
C PHE A 78 8.27 -18.19 11.81
N GLU A 79 8.75 -19.35 11.32
CA GLU A 79 10.19 -19.67 11.26
C GLU A 79 10.97 -18.68 10.40
N VAL A 80 10.39 -18.25 9.27
CA VAL A 80 10.94 -17.17 8.45
C VAL A 80 10.91 -15.84 9.19
N ALA A 81 9.84 -15.54 9.92
CA ALA A 81 9.74 -14.33 10.72
C ALA A 81 10.80 -14.25 11.80
N ASP A 82 11.04 -15.34 12.53
CA ASP A 82 12.10 -15.45 13.55
C ASP A 82 13.49 -15.24 12.93
N SER A 83 13.72 -15.82 11.75
CA SER A 83 14.98 -15.65 11.02
C SER A 83 15.22 -14.22 10.53
N LEU A 84 14.15 -13.48 10.19
CA LEU A 84 14.20 -12.10 9.69
C LEU A 84 14.07 -11.05 10.79
N GLN A 85 13.70 -11.45 12.01
CA GLN A 85 13.54 -10.59 13.18
C GLN A 85 14.67 -9.58 13.39
N PRO A 86 15.97 -9.94 13.32
CA PRO A 86 17.06 -8.96 13.53
C PRO A 86 17.09 -7.83 12.50
N TYR A 87 16.52 -8.04 11.31
CA TYR A 87 16.49 -7.03 10.24
C TYR A 87 15.19 -6.23 10.20
N LEU A 88 14.08 -6.82 10.69
CA LEU A 88 12.74 -6.26 10.57
C LEU A 88 12.17 -5.70 11.89
N MET A 89 12.87 -5.88 13.01
CA MET A 89 12.42 -5.35 14.29
C MET A 89 12.37 -3.81 14.27
N ARG A 90 11.23 -3.25 14.63
CA ARG A 90 11.00 -1.81 14.78
C ARG A 90 10.67 -1.51 16.24
N ARG A 91 11.17 -0.39 16.75
CA ARG A 91 10.85 0.08 18.10
C ARG A 91 9.51 0.79 18.11
N ASP A 92 8.68 0.50 19.11
CA ASP A 92 7.47 1.26 19.40
C ASP A 92 7.81 2.72 19.72
N THR A 93 6.98 3.63 19.23
CA THR A 93 7.08 5.05 19.54
C THR A 93 5.93 5.46 20.46
N VAL A 94 6.11 6.53 21.22
CA VAL A 94 5.06 7.07 22.12
C VAL A 94 3.73 7.32 21.38
N MET A 95 3.80 7.61 20.08
CA MET A 95 2.63 7.96 19.26
C MET A 95 2.03 6.78 18.48
N CYS A 96 2.77 5.68 18.30
CA CYS A 96 2.33 4.55 17.48
C CYS A 96 3.09 3.27 17.83
N SER A 97 2.35 2.17 18.02
CA SER A 97 2.91 0.82 18.03
C SER A 97 3.47 0.47 16.65
N ALA A 98 4.63 -0.15 16.63
CA ALA A 98 5.25 -0.71 15.44
C ALA A 98 4.43 -1.88 14.92
N ILE A 99 4.53 -2.13 13.61
CA ILE A 99 3.96 -3.33 13.00
C ILE A 99 4.83 -4.51 13.46
N PRO A 100 4.25 -5.55 14.08
CA PRO A 100 4.99 -6.70 14.57
C PRO A 100 5.65 -7.45 13.40
N VAL A 101 6.79 -8.09 13.65
CA VAL A 101 7.65 -8.67 12.60
C VAL A 101 6.90 -9.69 11.76
N GLU A 102 6.07 -10.50 12.40
CA GLU A 102 5.27 -11.55 11.80
C GLU A 102 4.26 -10.98 10.79
N GLU A 103 3.61 -9.86 11.14
CA GLU A 103 2.71 -9.15 10.22
C GLU A 103 3.48 -8.53 9.05
N ARG A 104 4.70 -8.02 9.28
CA ARG A 104 5.56 -7.47 8.22
C ARG A 104 5.94 -8.56 7.21
N VAL A 105 6.38 -9.71 7.72
CA VAL A 105 6.74 -10.88 6.89
C VAL A 105 5.51 -11.40 6.16
N ALA A 106 4.36 -11.48 6.82
CA ALA A 106 3.10 -11.86 6.17
C ALA A 106 2.76 -10.92 5.00
N ILE A 107 2.90 -9.60 5.15
CA ILE A 107 2.69 -8.64 4.05
C ILE A 107 3.63 -8.92 2.87
N GLY A 108 4.92 -9.13 3.15
CA GLY A 108 5.91 -9.43 2.10
C GLY A 108 5.64 -10.74 1.38
N VAL A 109 5.37 -11.81 2.12
CA VAL A 109 5.03 -13.13 1.55
C VAL A 109 3.73 -13.06 0.77
N TYR A 110 2.70 -12.38 1.28
CA TYR A 110 1.43 -12.21 0.58
C TYR A 110 1.61 -11.45 -0.74
N PHE A 111 2.46 -10.42 -0.76
CA PHE A 111 2.83 -9.70 -1.98
C PHE A 111 3.48 -10.64 -3.01
N LEU A 112 4.47 -11.43 -2.59
CA LEU A 112 5.18 -12.39 -3.44
C LEU A 112 4.26 -13.51 -3.96
N ALA A 113 3.35 -13.99 -3.11
CA ALA A 113 2.40 -15.05 -3.44
C ALA A 113 1.28 -14.58 -4.39
N SER A 114 0.71 -13.40 -4.13
CA SER A 114 -0.46 -12.89 -4.83
C SER A 114 -0.13 -12.09 -6.09
N ARG A 115 1.11 -11.63 -6.26
CA ARG A 115 1.58 -10.75 -7.35
C ARG A 115 0.64 -9.56 -7.62
N SER A 116 0.09 -9.00 -6.55
CA SER A 116 -0.91 -7.94 -6.59
C SER A 116 -0.29 -6.56 -6.44
N CYS A 117 -1.04 -5.51 -6.80
CA CYS A 117 -0.57 -4.14 -6.60
C CYS A 117 -0.59 -3.75 -5.11
N TYR A 118 0.29 -2.81 -4.72
CA TYR A 118 0.38 -2.33 -3.33
C TYR A 118 -0.95 -1.82 -2.77
N ARG A 119 -1.80 -1.21 -3.62
CA ARG A 119 -3.12 -0.71 -3.23
C ARG A 119 -4.05 -1.83 -2.78
N MET A 120 -4.04 -2.97 -3.47
CA MET A 120 -4.88 -4.11 -3.11
C MET A 120 -4.47 -4.68 -1.75
N ILE A 121 -3.15 -4.81 -1.54
CA ILE A 121 -2.60 -5.35 -0.30
C ILE A 121 -2.83 -4.38 0.87
N ALA A 122 -2.72 -3.08 0.61
CA ALA A 122 -3.08 -2.02 1.57
C ALA A 122 -4.52 -2.16 2.05
N ASN A 123 -5.46 -2.45 1.14
CA ASN A 123 -6.85 -2.68 1.50
C ASN A 123 -7.04 -3.97 2.31
N VAL A 124 -6.37 -5.06 1.93
CA VAL A 124 -6.45 -6.35 2.64
C VAL A 124 -5.93 -6.22 4.08
N PHE A 125 -4.73 -5.68 4.24
CA PHE A 125 -4.10 -5.55 5.56
C PHE A 125 -4.57 -4.31 6.34
N GLN A 126 -5.44 -3.48 5.75
CA GLN A 126 -5.94 -2.23 6.33
C GLN A 126 -4.79 -1.31 6.81
N LYS A 127 -3.75 -1.22 5.98
CA LYS A 127 -2.55 -0.38 6.19
C LYS A 127 -2.43 0.62 5.04
N GLY A 128 -1.70 1.71 5.24
CA GLY A 128 -1.46 2.69 4.18
C GLY A 128 -0.60 2.11 3.05
N THR A 129 -0.88 2.49 1.80
CA THR A 129 -0.13 2.01 0.62
C THR A 129 1.38 2.30 0.72
N SER A 130 1.75 3.48 1.23
CA SER A 130 3.16 3.82 1.47
C SER A 130 3.81 2.89 2.49
N THR A 131 3.09 2.57 3.57
CA THR A 131 3.54 1.63 4.60
C THR A 131 3.74 0.23 4.02
N ILE A 132 2.79 -0.27 3.24
CA ILE A 132 2.92 -1.57 2.57
C ILE A 132 4.12 -1.58 1.63
N ALA A 133 4.29 -0.56 0.80
CA ALA A 133 5.42 -0.48 -0.13
C ALA A 133 6.76 -0.53 0.61
N SER A 134 6.93 0.26 1.68
CA SER A 134 8.13 0.22 2.51
C SER A 134 8.35 -1.15 3.16
N VAL A 135 7.30 -1.75 3.73
CA VAL A 135 7.39 -3.07 4.36
C VAL A 135 7.79 -4.14 3.36
N VAL A 136 7.18 -4.17 2.17
CA VAL A 136 7.51 -5.14 1.12
C VAL A 136 8.97 -5.02 0.71
N ILE A 137 9.47 -3.80 0.47
CA ILE A 137 10.87 -3.58 0.10
C ILE A 137 11.81 -4.06 1.22
N GLU A 138 11.53 -3.69 2.47
CA GLU A 138 12.35 -4.09 3.62
C GLU A 138 12.38 -5.62 3.80
N VAL A 139 11.24 -6.31 3.63
CA VAL A 139 11.16 -7.76 3.71
C VAL A 139 11.91 -8.42 2.55
N CYS A 140 11.75 -7.94 1.32
CA CYS A 140 12.47 -8.47 0.16
C CYS A 140 13.99 -8.34 0.35
N LEU A 141 14.48 -7.19 0.82
CA LEU A 141 15.90 -7.00 1.13
C LEU A 141 16.36 -7.92 2.27
N ALA A 142 15.57 -8.05 3.34
CA ALA A 142 15.91 -8.93 4.45
C ALA A 142 15.98 -10.41 3.99
N ILE A 143 15.05 -10.85 3.14
CA ILE A 143 15.06 -12.17 2.51
C ILE A 143 16.31 -12.34 1.63
N GLU A 144 16.65 -11.34 0.83
CA GLU A 144 17.87 -11.34 -0.01
C GLU A 144 19.13 -11.55 0.84
N HIS A 145 19.24 -10.81 1.95
CA HIS A 145 20.39 -10.87 2.85
C HIS A 145 20.50 -12.18 3.64
N THR A 146 19.38 -12.79 4.03
CA THR A 146 19.34 -13.97 4.90
C THR A 146 19.25 -15.29 4.15
N LEU A 147 18.29 -15.40 3.22
CA LEU A 147 17.93 -16.66 2.57
C LEU A 147 18.78 -16.93 1.33
N LEU A 148 19.14 -15.91 0.54
CA LEU A 148 20.00 -16.15 -0.63
C LEU A 148 21.42 -16.56 -0.22
N ARG A 149 21.87 -16.14 0.97
CA ARG A 149 23.17 -16.53 1.51
C ARG A 149 23.18 -17.95 2.12
N LYS A 150 22.02 -18.46 2.54
CA LYS A 150 21.89 -19.80 3.15
C LYS A 150 21.53 -20.90 2.14
N GLU A 151 20.71 -20.63 1.13
CA GLU A 151 20.00 -21.70 0.37
C GLU A 151 20.27 -21.70 -1.15
N VAL A 152 20.89 -20.68 -1.75
CA VAL A 152 21.01 -20.61 -3.22
C VAL A 152 22.23 -21.40 -3.71
N ARG A 153 22.05 -22.72 -3.83
CA ARG A 153 22.59 -23.43 -5.00
C ARG A 153 21.64 -23.15 -6.16
N VAL A 154 22.07 -22.24 -7.04
CA VAL A 154 21.36 -21.83 -8.25
C VAL A 154 20.80 -23.06 -8.96
N VAL A 155 19.48 -23.13 -9.10
CA VAL A 155 18.82 -24.13 -9.94
C VAL A 155 19.33 -23.93 -11.37
N ASP A 156 20.00 -24.94 -11.90
CA ASP A 156 20.58 -24.97 -13.24
C ASP A 156 19.61 -24.39 -14.28
N PHE A 157 20.00 -23.25 -14.86
CA PHE A 157 19.18 -22.46 -15.78
C PHE A 157 18.70 -23.29 -16.99
N ASN A 158 19.47 -24.31 -17.38
CA ASN A 158 19.12 -25.18 -18.51
C ASN A 158 17.82 -25.96 -18.29
N LYS A 159 17.50 -26.33 -17.04
CA LYS A 159 16.27 -27.06 -16.70
C LYS A 159 15.03 -26.16 -16.76
N VAL A 160 15.18 -24.87 -16.49
CA VAL A 160 14.08 -23.89 -16.55
C VAL A 160 13.76 -23.54 -18.00
N ILE A 161 14.78 -23.41 -18.86
CA ILE A 161 14.60 -23.08 -20.27
C ILE A 161 13.86 -24.21 -21.00
N GLN A 162 14.22 -25.49 -20.77
CA GLN A 162 13.52 -26.64 -21.40
C GLN A 162 12.04 -26.73 -21.03
N ALA A 163 11.66 -26.37 -19.80
CA ALA A 163 10.26 -26.31 -19.38
C ALA A 163 9.50 -25.15 -20.05
N SER A 164 10.19 -24.05 -20.35
CA SER A 164 9.58 -22.88 -21.02
C SER A 164 9.36 -23.10 -22.52
N THR A 165 10.25 -23.85 -23.20
CA THR A 165 10.12 -24.15 -24.63
C THR A 165 8.90 -25.03 -24.95
N MET A 166 8.43 -25.84 -24.00
CA MET A 166 7.18 -26.62 -24.11
C MET A 166 5.90 -25.76 -24.00
N THR A 167 6.00 -24.50 -23.56
CA THR A 167 4.84 -23.62 -23.31
C THR A 167 4.65 -22.58 -24.43
N HIS A 168 5.19 -22.84 -25.62
CA HIS A 168 5.09 -21.94 -26.77
C HIS A 168 3.89 -22.25 -27.67
N MET A 169 2.71 -22.44 -27.08
CA MET A 169 1.41 -22.28 -27.76
C MET A 169 0.36 -21.85 -26.73
N CYS A 170 0.38 -20.57 -26.36
CA CYS A 170 -0.79 -19.75 -26.00
C CYS A 170 -0.30 -18.38 -25.52
N SER A 171 -0.61 -17.36 -26.32
CA SER A 171 -0.29 -15.96 -26.10
C SER A 171 -0.79 -15.41 -24.77
N GLY A 172 0.04 -14.61 -24.10
CA GLY A 172 -0.37 -13.77 -22.97
C GLY A 172 0.72 -13.67 -21.91
N HIS A 173 1.62 -12.70 -22.06
CA HIS A 173 2.71 -12.41 -21.14
C HIS A 173 2.21 -12.22 -19.69
N ARG A 174 2.34 -13.26 -18.88
CA ARG A 174 2.17 -13.25 -17.43
C ARG A 174 3.33 -14.06 -16.85
N PHE A 175 4.48 -13.40 -16.67
CA PHE A 175 5.73 -14.07 -16.30
C PHE A 175 5.59 -14.86 -15.00
N TYR A 176 6.10 -16.09 -15.06
CA TYR A 176 5.95 -17.17 -14.12
C TYR A 176 7.07 -17.16 -13.08
N ILE A 177 6.72 -17.04 -11.80
CA ILE A 177 7.51 -17.57 -10.68
C ILE A 177 6.71 -18.75 -10.11
N LYS A 178 6.77 -19.91 -10.78
CA LYS A 178 6.34 -21.17 -10.18
C LYS A 178 7.61 -21.90 -9.75
N LYS A 179 7.76 -22.07 -8.43
CA LYS A 179 8.34 -23.23 -7.70
C LYS A 179 8.98 -22.78 -6.38
N TRP A 180 8.14 -22.41 -5.41
CA TRP A 180 8.50 -22.51 -3.99
C TRP A 180 7.97 -23.87 -3.51
N ARG A 181 8.72 -24.93 -3.81
CA ARG A 181 8.57 -26.26 -3.21
C ARG A 181 9.90 -27.00 -3.41
N LEU A 182 10.31 -27.72 -2.37
CA LEU A 182 11.50 -28.57 -2.20
C LEU A 182 12.65 -27.78 -1.52
N ASP A 183 13.17 -28.09 -0.32
CA ASP A 183 13.01 -29.23 0.59
C ASP A 183 13.33 -28.78 2.04
N LEU A 184 12.37 -28.93 2.96
CA LEU A 184 12.56 -29.14 4.40
C LEU A 184 11.59 -30.24 4.82
#